data_AF-A0A2M7F8M5-F1
#
_entry.id   AF-A0A2M7F8M5-F1
#
_cell.length_a   1.000
_cell.length_b   1.000
_cell.length_c   1.000
_cell.angle_alpha   90.00
_cell.angle_beta   90.00
_cell.angle_gamma   90.00
#
_symmetry.space_group_name_H-M   'P 1'
#
loop_
_entity.id
_entity.type
_entity.pdbx_description
1 polymer ?
#
loop_
_entity_poly.entity_id
_entity_poly.type
_entity_poly.pdbx_seq_one_letter_code
_entity_poly.pdbx_strand_id
1 'polypeptide(L)' 'MNPRITVDPAVCGGEPCIRGTRIPVHVILGHLASGEDYQTVLKNF' A
#
# COMPACT_ATOMS: atom_id res chain seq x y z
N MET A 1 5.69 7.23 -14.04
CA MET A 1 4.79 7.24 -12.87
C MET A 1 4.01 5.94 -12.89
N ASN A 2 4.13 5.08 -11.88
CA ASN A 2 3.48 3.76 -11.91
C ASN A 2 1.97 3.93 -11.74
N PRO A 3 1.11 3.47 -12.68
CA PRO A 3 -0.33 3.71 -12.63
C PRO A 3 -1.01 3.08 -11.41
N ARG A 4 -0.34 2.22 -10.64
CA ARG A 4 -0.92 1.49 -9.50
C ARG A 4 -0.81 2.24 -8.17
N ILE A 5 -0.05 3.32 -8.09
CA ILE A 5 0.18 4.08 -6.85
C ILE A 5 -0.31 5.51 -7.07
N THR A 6 -1.13 5.99 -6.15
CA THR A 6 -1.61 7.38 -6.11
C THR A 6 -0.92 8.11 -4.97
N VAL A 7 -0.52 9.35 -5.21
CA VAL A 7 0.02 10.27 -4.22
C VAL A 7 -0.86 11.50 -4.26
N ASP A 8 -1.71 11.67 -3.25
CA ASP A 8 -2.65 12.79 -3.16
C ASP A 8 -2.47 13.46 -1.78
N PRO A 9 -2.09 14.75 -1.70
CA PRO A 9 -1.96 15.47 -0.44
C PRO A 9 -3.21 15.42 0.45
N ALA A 10 -4.40 15.25 -0.14
CA ALA A 10 -5.66 15.14 0.59
C ALA A 10 -5.92 13.72 1.14
N VAL A 11 -5.15 12.70 0.71
CA VAL A 11 -5.28 11.30 1.14
C VAL A 11 -4.04 10.89 1.92
N CYS A 12 -4.21 10.47 3.17
CA CYS A 12 -3.10 10.09 4.06
C CYS A 12 -1.96 11.14 4.10
N GLY A 13 -2.30 12.43 4.01
CA GLY A 13 -1.31 13.52 4.08
C GLY A 13 -0.30 13.56 2.92
N GLY A 14 -0.61 12.95 1.77
CA GLY A 14 0.33 12.87 0.64
C GLY A 14 1.20 11.61 0.66
N GLU A 15 0.89 10.63 1.49
CA GLU A 15 1.56 9.34 1.44
C GLU A 15 1.24 8.57 0.15
N PRO A 16 2.20 7.78 -0.38
CA PRO A 16 1.92 6.88 -1.49
C PRO A 16 0.95 5.79 -1.07
N CYS A 17 -0.24 5.79 -1.66
CA CYS A 17 -1.28 4.79 -1.45
C CYS A 17 -1.50 3.96 -2.70
N ILE A 18 -1.98 2.73 -2.53
CA ILE A 18 -2.41 1.90 -3.66
C ILE A 18 -3.64 2.55 -4.32
N ARG A 19 -3.63 2.67 -5.64
CA ARG A 19 -4.69 3.35 -6.38
C ARG A 19 -6.04 2.66 -6.15
N GLY A 20 -7.04 3.45 -5.77
CA GLY A 20 -8.40 2.96 -5.48
C GLY A 20 -8.58 2.49 -4.04
N THR A 21 -7.53 2.52 -3.22
CA THR A 21 -7.62 2.24 -1.78
C THR A 21 -7.02 3.40 -0.98
N ARG A 22 -7.18 3.33 0.34
CA ARG A 22 -6.48 4.21 1.30
C ARG A 22 -5.39 3.44 2.05
N ILE A 23 -4.81 2.43 1.40
CA ILE A 23 -3.76 1.60 1.98
C ILE A 23 -2.41 2.18 1.58
N PRO A 24 -1.60 2.68 2.53
CA PRO A 24 -0.27 3.16 2.25
C PRO A 24 0.64 2.02 1.80
N VAL A 25 1.52 2.28 0.84
CA VAL A 25 2.43 1.28 0.29
C VAL A 25 3.40 0.75 1.36
N HIS A 26 3.82 1.60 2.31
CA HIS A 26 4.73 1.20 3.38
C HIS A 26 4.15 0.15 4.32
N VAL A 27 2.81 0.09 4.49
CA VAL A 27 2.15 -0.92 5.32
C VAL A 27 2.38 -2.30 4.71
N ILE A 28 2.09 -2.45 3.41
CA ILE A 28 2.32 -3.71 2.68
C ILE A 28 3.80 -4.10 2.71
N LEU A 29 4.71 -3.14 2.52
CA LEU A 29 6.14 -3.40 2.62
C LEU A 29 6.56 -3.85 4.04
N GLY A 30 5.91 -3.35 5.09
CA GLY A 30 6.15 -3.79 6.47
C GLY A 30 5.72 -5.24 6.72
N HIS A 31 4.58 -5.66 6.18
CA HIS A 31 4.14 -7.07 6.23
C HIS A 31 5.12 -7.99 5.50
N LEU A 32 5.54 -7.60 4.29
CA LEU A 32 6.54 -8.36 3.53
C LEU A 32 7.89 -8.41 4.25
N ALA A 33 8.33 -7.30 4.86
CA ALA A 33 9.57 -7.25 5.64
C ALA A 33 9.50 -8.12 6.91
N SER A 34 8.30 -8.31 7.47
CA SER A 34 8.05 -9.21 8.60
C SER A 34 8.04 -10.69 8.20
N GLY A 35 8.19 -10.98 6.90
CA GLY A 35 8.23 -12.34 6.36
C GLY A 35 6.85 -12.91 6.02
N GLU A 36 5.80 -12.08 5.93
CA GLU A 36 4.50 -12.54 5.44
C GLU A 36 4.56 -12.91 3.95
N ASP A 37 3.90 -14.02 3.60
CA ASP A 37 3.75 -14.42 2.22
C ASP A 37 2.78 -13.50 1.46
N TYR A 38 3.04 -13.35 0.16
CA TYR A 38 2.22 -12.53 -0.73
C TYR A 38 0.73 -12.93 -0.73
N GLN A 39 0.42 -14.23 -0.64
CA GLN A 39 -0.97 -14.70 -0.59
C GLN A 39 -1.68 -14.29 0.70
N THR A 40 -0.96 -14.23 1.81
CA THR A 40 -1.50 -13.78 3.10
C THR A 40 -1.81 -12.30 3.04
N VAL A 41 -0.86 -11.50 2.53
CA VAL A 41 -1.05 -10.06 2.35
C VAL A 41 -2.26 -9.77 1.46
N LEU A 42 -2.40 -10.48 0.33
CA LEU A 42 -3.55 -10.32 -0.57
C LEU A 42 -4.89 -10.76 0.04
N LYS A 43 -4.91 -11.65 1.03
CA LYS A 43 -6.14 -12.03 1.73
C LYS A 43 -6.55 -11.00 2.79
N ASN A 44 -5.58 -10.24 3.31
CA ASN A 44 -5.79 -9.28 4.39
C ASN A 44 -6.29 -7.91 3.88
N PHE A 45 -6.16 -7.60 2.59
CA PHE A 45 -6.48 -6.31 1.98
C PHE A 45 -7.36 -6.46 0.75
#